data_AF-A0A433UFI7-F1
#
_entry.id   AF-A0A433UFI7-F1
#
_cell.length_a   1.000
_cell.length_b   1.000
_cell.length_c   1.000
_cell.angle_alpha   90.00
_cell.angle_beta   90.00
_cell.angle_gamma   90.00
#
_symmetry.space_group_name_H-M   'P 1'
#
loop_
_entity.id
_entity.type
_entity.pdbx_description
1 polymer ?
#
loop_
_entity_poly.entity_id
_entity_poly.type
_entity_poly.pdbx_seq_one_letter_code
_entity_poly.pdbx_strand_id
1 'polypeptide(L)'
;MASGADTTHLEKQIAAYHALSFGASTLRAYGTTITVLDSTLLQQRTKENRTPQPVHIVISSSGYLNPDIKFFQQPVKCWLITTKVEVNF
;
A
#
# COMPACT_ATOMS: atom_id res chain seq x y z
N MET A 1 -17.93 -5.29 4.40
CA MET A 1 -16.78 -6.12 4.01
C MET A 1 -16.94 -6.43 2.53
N ALA A 2 -15.92 -6.16 1.70
CA ALA A 2 -15.96 -6.52 0.29
C ALA A 2 -15.99 -8.05 0.13
N SER A 3 -16.50 -8.56 -0.99
CA SER A 3 -16.55 -10.00 -1.21
C SER A 3 -15.15 -10.60 -1.42
N GLY A 4 -15.03 -11.92 -1.28
CA GLY A 4 -13.78 -12.61 -1.63
C GLY A 4 -13.38 -12.38 -3.09
N ALA A 5 -14.35 -12.29 -4.00
CA ALA A 5 -14.11 -11.99 -5.41
C ALA A 5 -13.56 -10.57 -5.62
N ASP A 6 -14.11 -9.58 -4.90
CA ASP A 6 -13.63 -8.19 -4.97
C ASP A 6 -12.19 -8.07 -4.47
N THR A 7 -11.88 -8.79 -3.39
CA THR A 7 -10.54 -8.79 -2.79
C THR A 7 -9.50 -9.39 -3.73
N THR A 8 -9.80 -10.55 -4.33
CA THR A 8 -8.95 -11.20 -5.33
C THR A 8 -8.79 -10.35 -6.59
N HIS A 9 -9.86 -9.69 -7.02
CA HIS A 9 -9.79 -8.80 -8.18
C HIS A 9 -8.88 -7.59 -7.90
N LEU A 10 -9.02 -6.97 -6.73
CA LEU A 10 -8.22 -5.83 -6.32
C LEU A 10 -6.74 -6.21 -6.15
N GLU A 11 -6.44 -7.38 -5.57
CA GLU A 11 -5.07 -7.88 -5.47
C GLU A 11 -4.40 -8.03 -6.85
N LYS A 12 -5.11 -8.57 -7.84
CA LYS A 12 -4.59 -8.68 -9.22
C LYS A 12 -4.25 -7.31 -9.81
N GLN A 13 -5.09 -6.31 -9.57
CA GLN A 13 -4.80 -4.95 -10.01
C GLN A 13 -3.56 -4.41 -9.30
N ILE A 14 -3.49 -4.55 -7.98
CA ILE A 14 -2.34 -4.12 -7.16
C ILE A 14 -1.03 -4.74 -7.68
N ALA A 15 -1.04 -6.05 -7.97
CA ALA A 15 0.13 -6.76 -8.48
C ALA A 15 0.61 -6.28 -9.86
N ALA A 16 -0.24 -5.63 -10.66
CA ALA A 16 0.12 -5.14 -11.98
C ALA A 16 0.93 -3.83 -11.96
N TYR A 17 0.91 -3.07 -10.86
CA TYR A 17 1.53 -1.75 -10.76
C TYR A 17 2.84 -1.73 -9.96
N HIS A 18 3.69 -0.73 -10.22
CA HIS A 18 4.91 -0.51 -9.44
C HIS A 18 4.64 0.20 -8.11
N ALA A 19 3.65 1.09 -8.11
CA ALA A 19 3.27 1.88 -6.96
C ALA A 19 1.76 2.09 -6.91
N LEU A 20 1.27 2.29 -5.69
CA LEU A 20 -0.10 2.67 -5.38
C LEU A 20 -0.09 4.01 -4.66
N SER A 21 -1.00 4.91 -4.99
CA SER A 21 -1.17 6.17 -4.25
C SER A 21 -2.55 6.25 -3.64
N PHE A 22 -2.62 6.75 -2.41
CA PHE A 22 -3.88 7.03 -1.73
C PHE A 22 -3.71 8.12 -0.68
N GLY A 23 -4.82 8.78 -0.35
CA GLY A 23 -4.83 9.84 0.65
C GLY A 23 -4.73 9.29 2.07
N ALA A 24 -4.14 10.08 2.97
CA ALA A 24 -4.06 9.75 4.38
C ALA A 24 -5.43 9.56 5.06
N SER A 25 -6.50 10.16 4.52
CA SER A 25 -7.86 9.91 5.01
C SER A 25 -8.33 8.49 4.69
N THR A 26 -7.98 7.94 3.52
CA THR A 26 -8.21 6.53 3.19
C THR A 26 -7.43 5.63 4.15
N LEU A 27 -6.15 5.95 4.38
CA LEU A 27 -5.33 5.19 5.31
C LEU A 27 -5.91 5.18 6.73
N ARG A 28 -6.39 6.33 7.22
CA ARG A 28 -7.02 6.44 8.54
C ARG A 28 -8.33 5.66 8.65
N ALA A 29 -9.14 5.66 7.59
CA ALA A 29 -10.43 4.97 7.59
C ALA A 29 -10.29 3.45 7.63
N TYR A 30 -9.31 2.90 6.90
CA TYR A 30 -9.14 1.44 6.78
C TYR A 30 -8.05 0.86 7.69
N GLY A 31 -7.01 1.65 8.01
CA GLY A 31 -5.90 1.24 8.88
C GLY A 31 -4.97 0.16 8.32
N THR A 32 -5.20 -0.30 7.09
CA THR A 32 -4.50 -1.42 6.44
C THR A 32 -4.47 -1.21 4.92
N THR A 33 -3.64 -1.97 4.23
CA THR A 33 -3.67 -2.13 2.76
C THR A 33 -3.84 -3.60 2.37
N ILE A 34 -4.23 -3.86 1.12
CA ILE A 34 -4.16 -5.20 0.54
C ILE A 34 -2.75 -5.41 0.00
N THR A 35 -2.12 -6.51 0.41
CA THR A 35 -0.82 -6.95 -0.09
C THR A 35 -0.99 -8.02 -1.16
N VAL A 36 -0.01 -8.15 -2.04
CA VAL A 36 0.07 -9.28 -2.97
C VAL A 36 0.48 -10.52 -2.17
N LEU A 37 -0.41 -11.49 -2.06
CA LEU A 37 -0.25 -12.75 -1.35
C LEU A 37 -0.21 -13.94 -2.31
N ASP A 38 -0.91 -13.84 -3.45
CA ASP A 38 -0.94 -14.86 -4.49
C ASP A 38 0.47 -15.14 -5.01
N SER A 39 0.89 -16.39 -4.87
CA SER A 39 2.24 -16.84 -5.20
C SER A 39 2.55 -16.71 -6.70
N THR A 40 1.55 -16.81 -7.56
CA THR A 40 1.70 -16.64 -9.01
C THR A 40 1.96 -15.17 -9.35
N LEU A 41 1.22 -14.25 -8.72
CA LEU A 41 1.43 -12.82 -8.87
C LEU A 41 2.80 -12.38 -8.34
N LEU A 42 3.23 -12.91 -7.20
CA LEU A 42 4.57 -12.64 -6.65
C LEU A 42 5.68 -13.12 -7.59
N GLN A 43 5.59 -14.36 -8.10
CA GLN A 43 6.54 -14.90 -9.07
C GLN A 43 6.58 -14.08 -10.36
N GLN A 44 5.42 -13.65 -10.86
CA GLN A 44 5.34 -12.80 -12.05
C GLN A 44 6.10 -11.48 -11.84
N ARG A 45 5.87 -10.82 -10.70
CA ARG A 45 6.57 -9.58 -10.35
C ARG A 45 8.08 -9.78 -10.25
N THR A 46 8.52 -10.87 -9.63
CA THR A 46 9.96 -11.20 -9.55
C THR A 46 10.57 -11.40 -10.93
N LYS A 47 9.88 -12.12 -11.85
CA LYS A 47 10.34 -12.30 -13.23
C LYS A 47 10.44 -10.97 -13.99
N GLU A 48 9.58 -10.01 -13.66
CA GLU A 48 9.58 -8.65 -14.22
C GLU A 48 10.59 -7.70 -13.54
N ASN A 49 11.47 -8.21 -12.65
CA ASN A 49 12.40 -7.41 -11.84
C ASN A 49 11.72 -6.35 -10.96
N ARG A 50 10.48 -6.61 -10.53
CA ARG A 50 9.71 -5.75 -9.62
C ARG A 50 9.86 -6.24 -8.17
N THR A 51 9.66 -5.32 -7.22
CA THR A 51 9.57 -5.69 -5.80
C THR A 51 8.35 -6.58 -5.54
N PRO A 52 8.40 -7.51 -4.56
CA PRO A 52 7.28 -8.40 -4.25
C PRO A 52 5.98 -7.64 -3.96
N GLN A 53 6.09 -6.53 -3.22
CA GLN A 53 4.99 -5.59 -2.99
C GLN A 53 5.20 -4.29 -3.77
N PRO A 54 4.16 -3.68 -4.34
CA PRO A 54 4.23 -2.32 -4.86
C PRO A 54 4.59 -1.32 -3.77
N VAL A 55 5.25 -0.22 -4.15
CA VAL A 55 5.49 0.91 -3.23
C VAL A 55 4.16 1.58 -2.94
N HIS A 56 3.85 1.80 -1.67
CA HIS A 56 2.65 2.52 -1.25
C HIS A 56 3.02 3.98 -0.98
N ILE A 57 2.34 4.90 -1.65
CA ILE A 57 2.56 6.34 -1.57
C ILE A 57 1.37 6.97 -0.86
N VAL A 58 1.59 7.41 0.37
CA VAL A 58 0.57 8.10 1.16
C VAL A 58 0.68 9.59 0.91
N ILE A 59 -0.41 10.21 0.50
CA ILE A 59 -0.49 11.66 0.27
C ILE A 59 -1.17 12.31 1.47
N SER A 60 -0.46 13.21 2.16
CA SER A 60 -0.95 13.90 3.35
C SER A 60 -0.46 15.34 3.41
N SER A 61 -1.36 16.33 3.33
CA SER A 61 -1.00 17.73 3.53
C SER A 61 -0.50 18.02 4.95
N SER A 62 -0.99 17.29 5.97
CA SER A 62 -0.56 17.48 7.36
C SER A 62 0.76 16.79 7.69
N GLY A 63 1.18 15.79 6.91
CA GLY A 63 2.30 14.91 7.21
C GLY A 63 2.05 13.93 8.37
N TYR A 64 0.97 14.11 9.13
CA TYR A 64 0.68 13.31 10.31
C TYR A 64 0.01 11.98 9.95
N LEU A 65 0.71 10.89 10.26
CA LEU A 65 0.23 9.52 10.18
C LEU A 65 0.47 8.87 11.55
N ASN A 66 -0.48 8.07 12.04
CA ASN A 66 -0.27 7.33 13.28
C ASN A 66 0.59 6.09 12.97
N PRO A 67 1.82 5.95 13.51
CA PRO A 67 2.70 4.80 13.23
C PRO A 67 2.14 3.47 13.70
N ASP A 68 1.25 3.49 14.70
CA ASP A 68 0.78 2.28 15.36
C ASP A 68 -0.31 1.55 14.56
N ILE A 69 -0.78 2.12 13.44
CA ILE A 69 -1.78 1.45 12.61
C ILE A 69 -1.17 0.24 11.88
N LYS A 70 -2.00 -0.78 11.66
CA LYS A 70 -1.59 -2.07 11.06
C LYS A 70 -0.85 -1.91 9.74
N PHE A 71 -1.20 -0.91 8.94
CA PHE A 71 -0.51 -0.61 7.68
C PHE A 71 1.01 -0.55 7.80
N PHE A 72 1.56 0.10 8.84
CA PHE A 72 3.01 0.23 9.00
C PHE A 72 3.68 -1.05 9.53
N GLN A 73 2.89 -2.05 9.92
CA GLN A 73 3.35 -3.37 10.33
C GLN A 73 3.31 -4.38 9.17
N GLN A 74 2.68 -4.02 8.05
CA GLN A 74 2.65 -4.86 6.84
C GLN A 74 4.00 -4.80 6.09
N PRO A 75 4.40 -5.84 5.36
CA PRO A 75 5.69 -5.90 4.65
C PRO A 75 5.69 -5.06 3.36
N VAL A 76 5.24 -3.81 3.44
CA VAL A 76 5.14 -2.87 2.32
C VAL A 76 6.10 -1.71 2.51
N LYS A 77 6.70 -1.23 1.43
CA LYS A 77 7.47 0.01 1.45
C LYS A 77 6.50 1.19 1.36
N CYS A 78 6.56 2.10 2.33
CA CYS A 78 5.73 3.29 2.37
C CYS A 78 6.56 4.55 2.10
N TRP A 79 6.12 5.38 1.15
CA TRP A 79 6.61 6.74 0.91
C TRP A 79 5.52 7.73 1.30
N LEU A 80 5.92 8.87 1.87
CA LEU A 80 5.01 9.97 2.20
C LEU A 80 5.26 11.15 1.27
N ILE A 81 4.20 11.65 0.65
CA ILE A 81 4.20 12.94 -0.04
C ILE A 81 3.43 13.93 0.83
N THR A 82 4.10 14.99 1.25
CA THR A 82 3.53 16.01 2.13
C THR A 82 4.02 17.41 1.77
N THR A 83 3.27 18.42 2.19
CA THR A 83 3.63 19.83 2.05
C THR A 83 4.48 20.34 3.22
N LYS A 84 4.69 19.53 4.26
CA LYS A 84 5.55 19.87 5.41
C LYS A 84 6.87 19.11 5.33
N VAL A 85 7.96 19.75 5.71
CA VAL A 85 9.28 19.09 5.79
C VAL A 85 9.38 18.19 7.03
N GLU A 86 8.56 18.44 8.06
CA GLU A 86 8.56 17.68 9.30
C GLU A 86 7.63 16.46 9.17
N VAL A 87 8.23 15.27 9.18
CA VAL A 87 7.55 13.99 9.12
C VAL A 87 7.71 13.28 10.46
N ASN A 88 6.60 13.07 11.16
CA ASN A 88 6.57 12.24 12.36
C ASN A 88 6.06 10.85 11.95
N PHE A 89 6.94 9.85 12.03
CA PHE A 89 6.58 8.44 12.01
C PHE A 89 6.54 7.97 13.45
#